data_AF-A0A960Y641-F1
#
_entry.id   AF-A0A960Y641-F1
#
_cell.length_a   1.000
_cell.length_b   1.000
_cell.length_c   1.000
_cell.angle_alpha   90.00
_cell.angle_beta   90.00
_cell.angle_gamma   90.00
#
_symmetry.space_group_name_H-M   'P 1'
#
loop_
_entity.id
_entity.type
_entity.pdbx_description
1 polymer ?
#
loop_
_entity_poly.entity_id
_entity_poly.type
_entity_poly.pdbx_seq_one_letter_code
_entity_poly.pdbx_strand_id
1 'polypeptide(L)'
;MHRSLLRREILPFLFSFLALILFTILIDAALHRAGLVAVGRWLGIPGTVLILASFGYSARKRKLIRRGGAKAWLRSHEVLAWTGVLLVLVHAGVHVHAPLPWLALGAMLINVLSGLTGTWLLQRSRRRLEARREDYRAQGLSEAEAESRLAWDAVSYSLMRKWRTVHLPITVVCGGLALIHVASVLLLWGWR
;
A
#
# COMPACT_ATOMS: atom_id res chain seq x y z
N MET A 1 23.77 -6.33 17.71
CA MET A 1 22.33 -6.68 17.82
C MET A 1 21.38 -5.92 16.87
N HIS A 2 21.76 -4.82 16.19
CA HIS A 2 20.85 -4.06 15.31
C HIS A 2 20.45 -4.75 13.98
N ARG A 3 21.24 -5.71 13.47
CA ARG A 3 20.96 -6.39 12.18
C ARG A 3 19.74 -7.33 12.21
N SER A 4 19.36 -7.89 13.37
CA SER A 4 18.23 -8.85 13.44
C SER A 4 16.86 -8.17 13.44
N LEU A 5 16.77 -6.96 14.01
CA LEU A 5 15.53 -6.17 14.05
C LEU A 5 15.17 -5.59 12.68
N LEU A 6 16.16 -5.05 11.96
CA LEU A 6 15.98 -4.56 10.59
C LEU A 6 15.52 -5.70 9.67
N ARG A 7 16.11 -6.90 9.83
CA ARG A 7 15.71 -8.10 9.11
C ARG A 7 14.28 -8.54 9.45
N ARG A 8 13.90 -8.62 10.74
CA ARG A 8 12.54 -9.03 11.14
C ARG A 8 11.45 -8.06 10.69
N GLU A 9 11.76 -6.77 10.59
CA GLU A 9 10.75 -5.77 10.27
C GLU A 9 10.67 -5.42 8.79
N ILE A 10 11.77 -5.45 8.03
CA ILE A 10 11.78 -5.08 6.60
C ILE A 10 11.52 -6.30 5.70
N LEU A 11 12.00 -7.51 6.07
CA LEU A 11 11.78 -8.70 5.23
C LEU A 11 10.32 -8.94 4.88
N PRO A 12 9.35 -8.85 5.80
CA PRO A 12 7.96 -9.15 5.45
C PRO A 12 7.43 -8.22 4.35
N PHE A 13 7.79 -6.93 4.41
CA PHE A 13 7.38 -5.95 3.40
C PHE A 13 8.08 -6.17 2.07
N LEU A 14 9.40 -6.39 2.11
CA LEU A 14 10.17 -6.72 0.91
C LEU A 14 9.67 -8.02 0.27
N PHE A 15 9.39 -9.03 1.09
CA PHE A 15 8.84 -10.31 0.65
C PHE A 15 7.48 -10.15 0.00
N SER A 16 6.54 -9.42 0.61
CA SER A 16 5.23 -9.16 -0.01
C SER A 16 5.35 -8.40 -1.33
N PHE A 17 6.26 -7.43 -1.42
CA PHE A 17 6.49 -6.69 -2.66
C PHE A 17 7.14 -7.57 -3.74
N LEU A 18 8.16 -8.34 -3.40
CA LEU A 18 8.79 -9.30 -4.32
C LEU A 18 7.81 -10.40 -4.74
N ALA A 19 6.96 -10.88 -3.83
CA ALA A 19 5.91 -11.83 -4.14
C ALA A 19 4.91 -11.24 -5.13
N LEU A 20 4.49 -9.98 -4.96
CA LEU A 20 3.62 -9.29 -5.92
C LEU A 20 4.24 -9.25 -7.32
N ILE A 21 5.52 -8.88 -7.44
CA ILE A 21 6.25 -8.87 -8.71
C ILE A 21 6.35 -10.27 -9.30
N LEU A 22 6.74 -11.26 -8.49
CA LEU A 22 6.84 -12.66 -8.91
C LEU A 22 5.50 -13.19 -9.42
N PHE A 23 4.42 -13.01 -8.65
CA PHE A 23 3.08 -13.44 -9.06
C PHE A 23 2.61 -12.73 -10.33
N THR A 24 2.93 -11.44 -10.49
CA THR A 24 2.62 -10.71 -11.72
C THR A 24 3.30 -11.38 -12.91
N ILE A 25 4.61 -11.63 -12.83
CA ILE A 25 5.39 -12.25 -13.91
C ILE A 25 4.87 -13.67 -14.19
N LEU A 26 4.57 -14.46 -13.16
CA LEU A 26 4.07 -15.83 -13.32
C LEU A 26 2.69 -15.87 -13.99
N ILE A 27 1.77 -14.99 -13.57
CA ILE A 27 0.43 -14.92 -14.16
C ILE A 27 0.53 -14.43 -15.60
N ASP A 28 1.29 -13.36 -15.86
CA ASP A 28 1.48 -12.83 -17.20
C ASP A 28 2.11 -13.88 -18.14
N ALA A 29 3.17 -14.55 -17.70
CA ALA A 29 3.80 -15.63 -18.47
C ALA A 29 2.84 -16.79 -18.73
N ALA A 30 2.02 -17.17 -17.75
CA ALA A 30 1.00 -18.22 -17.92
C ALA A 30 -0.06 -17.83 -18.96
N LEU A 31 -0.54 -16.57 -18.94
CA LEU A 31 -1.49 -16.06 -19.93
C LEU A 31 -0.90 -16.07 -21.34
N HIS A 32 0.36 -15.65 -21.50
CA HIS A 32 1.07 -15.73 -22.78
C HIS A 32 1.21 -17.17 -23.27
N ARG A 33 1.63 -18.09 -22.40
CA ARG A 33 1.82 -19.50 -22.75
C ARG A 33 0.51 -20.22 -23.11
N ALA A 34 -0.60 -19.77 -22.54
CA ALA A 34 -1.94 -20.29 -22.82
C ALA A 34 -2.63 -19.61 -24.02
N GLY A 35 -2.02 -18.58 -24.64
CA GLY A 35 -2.65 -17.79 -25.70
C GLY A 35 -3.81 -16.90 -25.21
N LEU A 36 -3.89 -16.62 -23.91
CA LEU A 36 -4.98 -15.89 -23.25
C LEU A 36 -4.62 -14.43 -22.94
N VAL A 37 -3.73 -13.81 -23.71
CA VAL A 37 -3.26 -12.42 -23.50
C VAL A 37 -4.41 -11.41 -23.49
N ALA A 38 -5.49 -11.70 -24.24
CA ALA A 38 -6.71 -10.90 -24.21
C ALA A 38 -7.30 -10.77 -22.79
N VAL A 39 -7.22 -11.82 -21.95
CA VAL A 39 -7.66 -11.76 -20.55
C VAL A 39 -6.87 -10.70 -19.79
N GLY A 40 -5.55 -10.63 -19.98
CA GLY A 40 -4.68 -9.62 -19.38
C GLY A 40 -5.11 -8.19 -19.73
N ARG A 41 -5.53 -7.93 -20.97
CA ARG A 41 -6.11 -6.63 -21.39
C ARG A 41 -7.34 -6.26 -20.54
N TRP A 42 -8.22 -7.22 -20.24
CA TRP A 42 -9.42 -6.98 -19.46
C TRP A 42 -9.19 -6.85 -17.95
N LEU A 43 -8.09 -7.39 -17.39
CA LEU A 43 -7.79 -7.34 -15.95
C LEU A 43 -7.62 -5.92 -15.39
N GLY A 44 -7.33 -4.93 -16.24
CA GLY A 44 -7.26 -3.53 -15.84
C GLY A 44 -8.57 -3.00 -15.24
N ILE A 45 -9.72 -3.46 -15.74
CA ILE A 45 -11.05 -3.04 -15.27
C ILE A 45 -11.32 -3.53 -13.83
N PRO A 46 -11.34 -4.86 -13.54
CA PRO A 46 -11.55 -5.34 -12.18
C PRO A 46 -10.44 -4.85 -11.23
N GLY A 47 -9.19 -4.74 -11.70
CA GLY A 47 -8.11 -4.16 -10.91
C GLY A 47 -8.40 -2.73 -10.47
N THR A 48 -8.83 -1.87 -11.39
CA THR A 48 -9.22 -0.49 -11.10
C THR A 48 -10.40 -0.42 -10.15
N VAL A 49 -11.43 -1.26 -10.34
CA VAL A 49 -12.60 -1.33 -9.45
C VAL A 49 -12.18 -1.69 -8.03
N LEU A 50 -11.28 -2.66 -7.84
CA LEU A 50 -10.77 -3.04 -6.52
C LEU A 50 -9.97 -1.92 -5.86
N ILE A 51 -9.11 -1.22 -6.63
CA ILE A 51 -8.36 -0.06 -6.12
C ILE A 51 -9.32 1.04 -5.67
N LEU A 52 -10.35 1.36 -6.46
CA LEU A 52 -11.37 2.34 -6.10
C LEU A 52 -12.14 1.92 -4.84
N ALA A 53 -12.55 0.64 -4.74
CA ALA A 53 -13.21 0.10 -3.57
C ALA A 53 -12.34 0.19 -2.30
N SER A 54 -11.02 0.08 -2.43
CA SER A 54 -10.07 0.20 -1.32
C SER A 54 -10.14 1.56 -0.61
N PHE A 55 -10.61 2.63 -1.28
CA PHE A 55 -10.82 3.95 -0.67
C PHE A 55 -11.95 3.97 0.37
N GLY A 56 -12.72 2.89 0.51
CA GLY A 56 -13.67 2.70 1.61
C GLY A 56 -13.03 2.90 2.99
N TYR A 57 -11.76 2.52 3.18
CA TYR A 57 -11.03 2.82 4.42
C TYR A 57 -10.86 4.32 4.66
N SER A 58 -10.49 5.07 3.62
CA SER A 58 -10.37 6.53 3.69
C SER A 58 -11.70 7.19 4.03
N ALA A 59 -12.81 6.71 3.42
CA ALA A 59 -14.16 7.18 3.73
C ALA A 59 -14.57 6.86 5.18
N ARG A 60 -14.26 5.64 5.68
CA ARG A 60 -14.48 5.26 7.08
C ARG A 60 -13.71 6.15 8.05
N LYS A 61 -12.44 6.43 7.76
CA LYS A 61 -11.57 7.28 8.58
C LYS A 61 -12.04 8.74 8.64
N ARG A 62 -12.65 9.23 7.56
CA ARG A 62 -13.34 10.54 7.51
C ARG A 62 -14.74 10.53 8.12
N LYS A 63 -15.17 9.42 8.72
CA LYS A 63 -16.50 9.22 9.32
C LYS A 63 -17.67 9.33 8.34
N LEU A 64 -17.41 9.24 7.03
CA LEU A 64 -18.45 9.18 5.98
C LEU A 64 -19.18 7.83 6.02
N ILE A 65 -18.43 6.76 6.28
CA ILE A 65 -18.97 5.44 6.61
C ILE A 65 -18.93 5.28 8.14
N ARG A 66 -20.03 4.84 8.75
CA ARG A 66 -20.14 4.64 10.22
C ARG A 66 -20.11 3.17 10.63
N ARG A 67 -20.41 2.24 9.72
CA ARG A 67 -20.44 0.80 9.97
C ARG A 67 -19.04 0.20 10.07
N GLY A 68 -18.86 -0.78 10.97
CA GLY A 68 -17.63 -1.55 11.12
C GLY A 68 -16.48 -0.82 11.82
N GLY A 69 -15.54 -1.60 12.35
CA GLY A 69 -14.35 -1.08 13.02
C GLY A 69 -13.27 -0.60 12.04
N ALA A 70 -12.49 0.41 12.43
CA ALA A 70 -11.41 0.97 11.61
C ALA A 70 -10.36 -0.09 11.21
N LYS A 71 -10.09 -1.07 12.08
CA LYS A 71 -9.16 -2.19 11.82
C LYS A 71 -9.68 -3.14 10.74
N ALA A 72 -10.99 -3.38 10.66
CA ALA A 72 -11.58 -4.21 9.62
C ALA A 72 -11.48 -3.52 8.25
N TRP A 73 -11.85 -2.24 8.18
CA TRP A 73 -11.72 -1.45 6.96
C TRP A 73 -10.27 -1.30 6.48
N LEU A 74 -9.30 -1.19 7.40
CA LEU A 74 -7.88 -1.19 7.02
C LEU A 74 -7.46 -2.52 6.39
N ARG A 75 -7.87 -3.65 6.97
CA ARG A 75 -7.60 -4.97 6.40
C ARG A 75 -8.26 -5.14 5.02
N SER A 76 -9.50 -4.68 4.86
CA SER A 76 -10.17 -4.68 3.56
C SER A 76 -9.44 -3.81 2.55
N HIS A 77 -8.98 -2.62 2.94
CA HIS A 77 -8.17 -1.76 2.07
C HIS A 77 -6.89 -2.45 1.62
N GLU A 78 -6.15 -3.09 2.53
CA GLU A 78 -4.94 -3.84 2.20
C GLU A 78 -5.24 -4.94 1.18
N VAL A 79 -6.23 -5.81 1.45
CA VAL A 79 -6.59 -6.91 0.53
C VAL A 79 -7.03 -6.38 -0.83
N LEU A 80 -7.96 -5.42 -0.86
CA LEU A 80 -8.47 -4.85 -2.11
C LEU A 80 -7.37 -4.14 -2.90
N ALA A 81 -6.50 -3.39 -2.24
CA ALA A 81 -5.40 -2.69 -2.88
C ALA A 81 -4.36 -3.67 -3.44
N TRP A 82 -3.95 -4.69 -2.68
CA TRP A 82 -2.99 -5.68 -3.15
C TRP A 82 -3.53 -6.48 -4.34
N THR A 83 -4.77 -6.97 -4.25
CA THR A 83 -5.39 -7.70 -5.37
C THR A 83 -5.59 -6.78 -6.57
N GLY A 84 -6.05 -5.55 -6.36
CA GLY A 84 -6.24 -4.57 -7.43
C GLY A 84 -4.94 -4.24 -8.15
N VAL A 85 -3.86 -3.98 -7.40
CA VAL A 85 -2.52 -3.73 -7.95
C VAL A 85 -2.02 -4.94 -8.72
N LEU A 86 -2.17 -6.17 -8.20
CA LEU A 86 -1.78 -7.38 -8.93
C LEU A 86 -2.46 -7.47 -10.30
N LEU A 87 -3.78 -7.26 -10.36
CA LEU A 87 -4.52 -7.30 -11.62
C LEU A 87 -4.07 -6.21 -12.60
N VAL A 88 -3.84 -4.97 -12.11
CA VAL A 88 -3.35 -3.87 -12.94
C VAL A 88 -1.91 -4.11 -13.41
N LEU A 89 -1.06 -4.73 -12.58
CA LEU A 89 0.31 -5.09 -12.97
C LEU A 89 0.34 -6.15 -14.07
N VAL A 90 -0.52 -7.16 -13.98
CA VAL A 90 -0.66 -8.16 -15.07
C VAL A 90 -1.18 -7.48 -16.34
N HIS A 91 -2.15 -6.57 -16.21
CA HIS A 91 -2.64 -5.76 -17.33
C HIS A 91 -1.54 -4.90 -17.98
N ALA A 92 -0.61 -4.35 -17.19
CA ALA A 92 0.47 -3.52 -17.68
C ALA A 92 1.45 -4.26 -18.62
N GLY A 93 1.58 -5.58 -18.47
CA GLY A 93 2.41 -6.42 -19.35
C GLY A 93 2.03 -6.33 -20.84
N VAL A 94 0.80 -5.90 -21.14
CA VAL A 94 0.27 -5.77 -22.50
C VAL A 94 0.63 -4.43 -23.16
N HIS A 95 1.05 -3.41 -22.41
CA HIS A 95 1.18 -2.02 -22.90
C HIS A 95 2.63 -1.53 -23.04
N VAL A 96 3.50 -2.34 -23.65
CA VAL A 96 4.97 -2.11 -23.67
C VAL A 96 5.39 -0.79 -24.36
N HIS A 97 4.60 -0.24 -25.29
CA HIS A 97 5.01 0.90 -26.14
C HIS A 97 4.34 2.25 -25.84
N ALA A 98 3.51 2.36 -24.79
CA ALA A 98 2.75 3.58 -24.52
C ALA A 98 3.29 4.31 -23.26
N PRO A 99 3.74 5.57 -23.36
CA PRO A 99 4.40 6.26 -22.25
C PRO A 99 3.46 6.54 -21.06
N LEU A 100 2.19 6.83 -21.34
CA LEU A 100 1.20 7.15 -20.31
C LEU A 100 0.93 5.96 -19.34
N PRO A 101 0.66 4.72 -19.83
CA PRO A 101 0.60 3.54 -18.97
C PRO A 101 1.86 3.32 -18.11
N TRP A 102 3.05 3.54 -18.67
CA TRP A 102 4.32 3.40 -17.93
C TRP A 102 4.45 4.44 -16.81
N LEU A 103 4.05 5.69 -17.05
CA LEU A 103 4.01 6.73 -16.01
C LEU A 103 3.02 6.38 -14.90
N ALA A 104 1.82 5.91 -15.27
CA ALA A 104 0.81 5.48 -14.31
C ALA A 104 1.30 4.27 -13.48
N LEU A 105 1.95 3.30 -14.12
CA LEU A 105 2.59 2.15 -13.47
C LEU A 105 3.67 2.59 -12.48
N GLY A 106 4.59 3.46 -12.89
CA GLY A 106 5.64 3.99 -12.02
C GLY A 106 5.07 4.72 -10.80
N ALA A 107 4.07 5.57 -11.01
CA ALA A 107 3.38 6.26 -9.93
C ALA A 107 2.65 5.28 -8.98
N MET A 108 2.04 4.22 -9.52
CA MET A 108 1.42 3.17 -8.72
C MET A 108 2.42 2.42 -7.86
N LEU A 109 3.58 2.03 -8.41
CA LEU A 109 4.64 1.36 -7.63
C LEU A 109 5.17 2.26 -6.51
N ILE A 110 5.40 3.54 -6.79
CA ILE A 110 5.79 4.53 -5.78
C ILE A 110 4.70 4.67 -4.71
N ASN A 111 3.42 4.70 -5.10
CA ASN A 111 2.30 4.78 -4.18
C ASN A 111 2.23 3.55 -3.25
N VAL A 112 2.39 2.34 -3.79
CA VAL A 112 2.43 1.10 -3.01
C VAL A 112 3.60 1.09 -2.02
N LEU A 113 4.81 1.41 -2.49
CA LEU A 113 6.01 1.49 -1.63
C LEU A 113 5.85 2.54 -0.52
N SER A 114 5.29 3.71 -0.84
CA SER A 114 4.98 4.76 0.13
C SER A 114 3.97 4.30 1.18
N GLY A 115 2.91 3.58 0.77
CA GLY A 115 1.92 3.01 1.67
C GLY A 115 2.52 1.97 2.62
N LEU A 116 3.33 1.05 2.09
CA LEU A 116 4.05 0.04 2.87
C LEU A 116 5.00 0.67 3.89
N THR A 117 5.72 1.71 3.46
CA THR A 117 6.62 2.47 4.34
C THR A 117 5.86 3.08 5.51
N GLY A 118 4.69 3.67 5.27
CA GLY A 118 3.84 4.23 6.31
C GLY A 118 3.36 3.19 7.33
N THR A 119 2.93 2.03 6.84
CA THR A 119 2.50 0.91 7.71
C THR A 119 3.67 0.38 8.54
N TRP A 120 4.84 0.20 7.93
CA TRP A 120 6.06 -0.23 8.61
C TRP A 120 6.49 0.75 9.70
N LEU A 121 6.60 2.05 9.37
CA LEU A 121 6.98 3.10 10.32
C LEU A 121 6.04 3.14 11.54
N LEU A 122 4.73 3.03 11.29
CA LEU A 122 3.73 3.06 12.35
C LEU A 122 3.81 1.82 13.26
N GLN A 123 3.96 0.63 12.69
CA GLN A 123 4.08 -0.62 13.45
C GLN A 123 5.36 -0.66 14.27
N ARG A 124 6.51 -0.30 13.67
CA ARG A 124 7.80 -0.20 14.34
C ARG A 124 7.74 0.75 15.53
N SER A 125 7.15 1.93 15.33
CA SER A 125 7.06 2.93 16.39
C SER A 125 6.15 2.49 17.53
N ARG A 126 5.03 1.81 17.26
CA ARG A 126 4.17 1.23 18.31
C ARG A 126 4.90 0.17 19.14
N ARG A 127 5.54 -0.80 18.48
CA ARG A 127 6.28 -1.87 19.17
C ARG A 127 7.40 -1.31 20.03
N ARG A 128 8.11 -0.28 19.56
CA ARG A 128 9.16 0.39 20.32
C ARG A 128 8.62 1.08 21.57
N LEU A 129 7.45 1.72 21.46
CA LEU A 129 6.79 2.37 22.60
C LEU A 129 6.30 1.34 23.62
N GLU A 130 5.71 0.23 23.15
CA GLU A 130 5.26 -0.89 23.99
C GLU A 130 6.44 -1.53 24.74
N ALA A 131 7.54 -1.86 24.03
CA ALA A 131 8.73 -2.44 24.64
C ALA A 131 9.36 -1.51 25.70
N ARG A 132 9.49 -0.20 25.42
CA ARG A 132 10.00 0.75 26.41
C ARG A 132 9.09 0.92 27.62
N ARG A 133 7.77 0.82 27.42
CA ARG A 133 6.81 0.84 28.53
C ARG A 133 6.94 -0.39 29.43
N GLU A 134 7.18 -1.56 28.84
CA GLU A 134 7.47 -2.79 29.58
C GLU A 134 8.81 -2.69 30.34
N ASP A 135 9.86 -2.18 29.70
CA ASP A 135 11.17 -1.96 30.36
C ASP A 135 11.06 -1.01 31.56
N TYR A 136 10.31 0.10 31.44
CA TYR A 136 10.12 1.04 32.55
C TYR A 136 9.28 0.46 33.68
N ARG A 137 8.27 -0.37 33.37
CA ARG A 137 7.51 -1.11 34.39
C ARG A 137 8.40 -2.11 35.11
N ALA A 138 9.27 -2.83 34.39
CA ALA A 138 10.20 -3.78 34.97
C ALA A 138 11.25 -3.11 35.87
N GLN A 139 11.61 -1.86 35.57
CA GLN A 139 12.53 -1.05 36.39
C GLN A 139 11.86 -0.41 37.62
N GLY A 140 10.55 -0.59 37.83
CA GLY A 140 9.83 -0.04 38.97
C GLY A 140 9.66 1.49 38.93
N LEU A 141 9.83 2.11 37.76
CA LEU A 141 9.63 3.56 37.59
C LEU A 141 8.16 3.91 37.85
N SER A 142 7.94 5.07 38.48
CA SER A 142 6.60 5.62 38.63
C SER A 142 5.98 5.92 37.26
N GLU A 143 4.65 5.84 37.11
CA GLU A 143 4.00 6.09 35.81
C GLU A 143 4.32 7.50 35.27
N ALA A 144 4.48 8.49 36.16
CA ALA A 144 4.85 9.87 35.79
C ALA A 144 6.26 9.98 35.20
N GLU A 145 7.24 9.25 35.75
CA GLU A 145 8.61 9.22 35.23
C GLU A 145 8.72 8.42 33.93
N ALA A 146 7.94 7.34 33.81
CA ALA A 146 7.84 6.58 32.57
C ALA A 146 7.23 7.42 31.45
N GLU A 147 6.17 8.19 31.72
CA GLU A 147 5.54 9.08 30.73
C GLU A 147 6.48 10.20 30.26
N SER A 148 7.21 10.85 31.18
CA SER A 148 8.15 11.92 30.79
C SER A 148 9.27 11.42 29.87
N ARG A 149 9.76 10.19 30.09
CA ARG A 149 10.77 9.55 29.24
C ARG A 149 10.19 9.03 27.92
N LEU A 150 8.95 8.55 27.92
CA LEU A 150 8.23 8.16 26.71
C LEU A 150 7.80 9.37 25.85
N ALA A 151 7.77 10.59 26.40
CA ALA A 151 7.34 11.78 25.67
C ALA A 151 8.14 12.00 24.37
N TRP A 152 9.46 11.82 24.40
CA TRP A 152 10.30 11.95 23.20
C TRP A 152 10.05 10.87 22.14
N ASP A 153 9.80 9.63 22.58
CA ASP A 153 9.42 8.54 21.68
C ASP A 153 7.99 8.75 21.13
N ALA A 154 7.10 9.33 21.93
CA ALA A 154 5.75 9.70 21.54
C ALA A 154 5.75 10.85 20.51
N VAL A 155 6.66 11.81 20.61
CA VAL A 155 6.88 12.84 19.59
C VAL A 155 7.31 12.20 18.27
N SER A 156 8.29 11.30 18.31
CA SER A 156 8.72 10.54 17.12
C SER A 156 7.57 9.73 16.51
N TYR A 157 6.75 9.06 17.34
CA TYR A 157 5.53 8.37 16.90
C TYR A 157 4.52 9.31 16.27
N SER A 158 4.34 10.51 16.82
CA SER A 158 3.40 11.51 16.31
C SER A 158 3.82 12.03 14.92
N LEU A 159 5.12 12.14 14.66
CA LEU A 159 5.69 12.44 13.35
C LEU A 159 5.40 11.31 12.35
N MET A 160 5.57 10.05 12.76
CA MET A 160 5.24 8.90 11.90
C MET A 160 3.74 8.80 11.59
N ARG A 161 2.87 9.20 12.53
CA ARG A 161 1.42 9.32 12.26
C ARG A 161 1.08 10.36 11.18
N LYS A 162 1.96 11.34 10.95
CA LYS A 162 1.83 12.34 9.89
C LYS A 162 2.30 11.82 8.53
N TRP A 163 2.86 10.61 8.39
CA TRP A 163 3.29 10.05 7.09
C TRP A 163 2.21 10.15 5.98
N ARG A 164 0.94 10.13 6.38
CA ARG A 164 -0.20 10.41 5.50
C ARG A 164 -0.06 11.71 4.68
N THR A 165 0.55 12.77 5.21
CA THR A 165 0.74 14.04 4.47
C THR A 165 1.71 13.90 3.31
N VAL A 166 2.61 12.91 3.35
CA VAL A 166 3.51 12.56 2.24
C VAL A 166 2.83 11.55 1.30
N HIS A 167 2.16 10.55 1.85
CA HIS A 167 1.50 9.51 1.05
C HIS A 167 0.33 10.07 0.21
N LEU A 168 -0.46 11.00 0.76
CA LEU A 168 -1.66 11.49 0.08
C LEU A 168 -1.35 12.22 -1.25
N PRO A 169 -0.38 13.15 -1.34
CA PRO A 169 0.04 13.72 -2.62
C PRO A 169 0.45 12.67 -3.66
N ILE A 170 1.20 11.63 -3.23
CA ILE A 170 1.61 10.52 -4.10
C ILE A 170 0.37 9.78 -4.63
N THR A 171 -0.61 9.50 -3.77
CA THR A 171 -1.88 8.88 -4.17
C THR A 171 -2.66 9.75 -5.15
N VAL A 172 -2.66 11.08 -4.97
CA VAL A 172 -3.34 12.02 -5.88
C VAL A 172 -2.69 12.03 -7.25
N VAL A 173 -1.35 12.11 -7.32
CA VAL A 173 -0.61 12.06 -8.60
C VAL A 173 -0.85 10.72 -9.31
N CYS A 174 -0.72 9.61 -8.56
CA CYS A 174 -1.02 8.28 -9.08
C CYS A 174 -2.46 8.17 -9.60
N GLY A 175 -3.43 8.68 -8.84
CA GLY A 175 -4.84 8.69 -9.24
C GLY A 175 -5.09 9.54 -10.48
N GLY A 176 -4.46 10.70 -10.60
CA GLY A 176 -4.55 11.56 -11.78
C GLY A 176 -4.01 10.88 -13.03
N LEU A 177 -2.81 10.28 -12.96
CA LEU A 177 -2.23 9.54 -14.07
C LEU A 177 -3.08 8.32 -14.47
N ALA A 178 -3.60 7.58 -13.48
CA ALA A 178 -4.50 6.46 -13.72
C ALA A 178 -5.81 6.89 -14.38
N LEU A 179 -6.40 8.01 -13.95
CA LEU A 179 -7.61 8.57 -14.55
C LEU A 179 -7.39 9.01 -16.00
N ILE A 180 -6.28 9.71 -16.27
CA ILE A 180 -5.91 10.11 -17.64
C ILE A 180 -5.70 8.86 -18.51
N HIS A 181 -5.03 7.83 -17.97
CA HIS A 181 -4.85 6.56 -18.66
C HIS A 181 -6.20 5.89 -18.97
N VAL A 182 -7.07 5.69 -17.99
CA VAL A 182 -8.39 5.08 -18.18
C VAL A 182 -9.24 5.89 -19.15
N ALA A 183 -9.25 7.23 -19.06
CA ALA A 183 -9.99 8.08 -19.98
C ALA A 183 -9.45 7.97 -21.42
N SER A 184 -8.12 8.00 -21.60
CA SER A 184 -7.49 7.83 -22.91
C SER A 184 -7.83 6.49 -23.53
N VAL A 185 -7.84 5.43 -22.70
CA VAL A 185 -8.31 4.11 -23.07
C VAL A 185 -9.76 4.19 -23.50
N LEU A 186 -10.70 4.61 -22.67
CA LEU A 186 -12.13 4.62 -23.01
C LEU A 186 -12.45 5.37 -24.32
N LEU A 187 -11.71 6.45 -24.61
CA LEU A 187 -11.86 7.25 -25.83
C LEU A 187 -11.23 6.58 -27.07
N LEU A 188 -10.11 5.87 -26.90
CA LEU A 188 -9.29 5.35 -28.00
C LEU A 188 -9.29 3.81 -28.10
N TRP A 189 -9.97 3.11 -27.18
CA TRP A 189 -9.77 1.69 -26.88
C TRP A 189 -9.97 0.78 -28.08
N GLY A 190 -10.79 1.22 -29.05
CA GLY A 190 -11.30 0.38 -30.14
C GLY A 190 -11.83 -0.92 -29.56
N TRP A 191 -13.10 -0.94 -29.15
CA TRP A 191 -13.78 -2.07 -28.47
C TRP A 191 -13.97 -3.33 -29.35
N ARG A 192 -12.95 -3.66 -30.15
CA ARG A 192 -12.79 -4.85 -30.97
C ARG A 192 -11.86 -5.83 -30.26
#